data_AF-A0A7V3H7F7-F1
#
_entry.id   AF-A0A7V3H7F7-F1
#
_cell.length_a   1.000
_cell.length_b   1.000
_cell.length_c   1.000
_cell.angle_alpha   90.00
_cell.angle_beta   90.00
_cell.angle_gamma   90.00
#
_symmetry.space_group_name_H-M   'P 1'
#
loop_
_entity.id
_entity.type
_entity.pdbx_description
1 polymer ?
#
loop_
_entity_poly.entity_id
_entity_poly.type
_entity_poly.pdbx_seq_one_letter_code
_entity_poly.pdbx_strand_id
1 'polypeptide(L)'
;TEEELTKAKKFLVGSEPLRMESLSQRLGRAFNEYYYERPVGYSTDQLKKLESVTLEAMNAFITSHKELSKLTFSIVTHKGAGTP
;
A
#
# COMPACT_ATOMS: atom_id res chain seq x y z
N THR A 1 6.31 -2.84 -15.63
CA THR A 1 6.50 -4.09 -16.42
C THR A 1 5.91 -5.27 -15.66
N GLU A 2 5.78 -6.45 -16.26
CA GLU A 2 5.21 -7.64 -15.60
C GLU A 2 6.07 -8.15 -14.43
N GLU A 3 7.39 -8.02 -14.56
CA GLU A 3 8.36 -8.36 -13.53
C GLU A 3 8.23 -7.47 -12.29
N GLU A 4 8.07 -6.15 -12.47
CA GLU A 4 7.86 -5.19 -11.38
C GLU A 4 6.57 -5.48 -10.62
N LEU A 5 5.47 -5.77 -11.33
CA LEU A 5 4.21 -6.14 -10.70
C LEU A 5 4.37 -7.41 -9.85
N THR A 6 5.08 -8.42 -10.38
CA THR A 6 5.34 -9.66 -9.65
C THR A 6 6.17 -9.42 -8.39
N LYS A 7 7.23 -8.61 -8.47
CA LYS A 7 8.06 -8.24 -7.31
C LYS A 7 7.25 -7.48 -6.26
N ALA A 8 6.46 -6.49 -6.68
CA ALA A 8 5.63 -5.70 -5.78
C ALA A 8 4.59 -6.57 -5.05
N LYS A 9 3.90 -7.47 -5.77
CA LYS A 9 2.97 -8.42 -5.16
C LYS A 9 3.64 -9.30 -4.11
N LYS A 10 4.78 -9.91 -4.45
CA LYS A 10 5.54 -10.76 -3.52
C LYS A 10 5.95 -10.01 -2.27
N PHE A 11 6.42 -8.77 -2.42
CA PHE A 11 6.78 -7.93 -1.29
C PHE A 11 5.58 -7.62 -0.39
N LEU A 12 4.47 -7.14 -0.97
CA LEU A 12 3.29 -6.74 -0.22
C LEU A 12 2.68 -7.94 0.53
N VAL A 13 2.43 -9.06 -0.16
CA VAL A 13 1.86 -10.27 0.43
C VAL A 13 2.82 -10.90 1.44
N GLY A 14 4.10 -11.02 1.09
CA GLY A 14 5.12 -11.62 1.96
C GLY A 14 5.41 -10.81 3.23
N SER A 15 5.12 -9.51 3.24
CA SER A 15 5.32 -8.65 4.42
C SER A 15 4.18 -8.71 5.44
N GLU A 16 3.00 -9.21 5.06
CA GLU A 16 1.82 -9.20 5.95
C GLU A 16 1.94 -10.05 7.21
N PRO A 17 2.59 -11.24 7.19
CA PRO A 17 2.88 -11.98 8.41
C PRO A 17 3.66 -11.16 9.44
N LEU A 18 4.68 -10.40 8.99
CA LEU A 18 5.48 -9.54 9.87
C LEU A 18 4.65 -8.40 10.48
N ARG A 19 3.65 -7.90 9.73
CA ARG A 19 2.75 -6.85 10.20
C ARG A 19 1.71 -7.33 11.21
N MET A 20 1.66 -8.64 11.46
CA MET A 20 0.70 -9.30 12.35
C MET A 20 1.40 -10.26 13.32
N GLU A 21 2.69 -10.08 13.55
CA GLU A 21 3.49 -10.96 14.38
C GLU A 21 3.07 -10.86 15.86
N SER A 22 2.89 -9.65 16.36
CA SER A 22 2.53 -9.39 17.75
C SER A 22 1.01 -9.32 17.99
N LEU A 23 0.60 -9.57 19.23
CA LEU A 23 -0.79 -9.43 19.65
C LEU A 23 -1.29 -7.97 19.52
N SER A 24 -0.47 -6.99 19.87
CA SER A 24 -0.86 -5.56 19.78
C SER A 24 -1.11 -5.13 18.34
N GLN A 25 -0.32 -5.64 17.38
CA GLN A 25 -0.55 -5.41 15.95
C GLN A 25 -1.88 -6.01 15.49
N ARG A 26 -2.18 -7.26 15.89
CA ARG A 26 -3.44 -7.93 15.54
C ARG A 26 -4.65 -7.20 16.13
N LEU A 27 -4.58 -6.78 17.38
CA LEU A 27 -5.65 -6.01 18.04
C LEU A 27 -5.85 -4.65 17.37
N GLY A 28 -4.75 -3.95 17.05
CA GLY A 28 -4.82 -2.69 16.31
C GLY A 28 -5.50 -2.86 14.95
N ARG A 29 -5.24 -3.97 14.23
CA ARG A 29 -5.93 -4.24 12.97
C ARG A 29 -7.42 -4.51 13.17
N ALA A 30 -7.79 -5.39 14.10
CA ALA A 30 -9.19 -5.71 14.37
C ALA A 30 -9.99 -4.47 14.81
N PHE A 31 -9.39 -3.62 15.63
CA PHE A 31 -9.97 -2.33 16.02
C PHE A 31 -10.21 -1.43 14.81
N ASN A 32 -9.23 -1.29 13.90
CA ASN A 32 -9.39 -0.50 12.68
C ASN A 32 -10.48 -1.08 11.76
N GLU A 33 -10.56 -2.41 11.60
CA GLU A 33 -11.61 -3.04 10.80
C GLU A 33 -12.99 -2.67 11.34
N TYR A 34 -13.20 -2.79 12.65
CA TYR A 34 -14.43 -2.35 13.30
C TYR A 34 -14.70 -0.85 13.13
N TYR A 35 -13.69 -0.01 13.39
CA TYR A 35 -13.82 1.44 13.34
C TYR A 35 -14.18 1.97 11.94
N TYR A 36 -13.66 1.34 10.88
CA TYR A 36 -13.99 1.70 9.50
C TYR A 36 -15.20 0.93 8.94
N GLU A 37 -16.02 0.31 9.80
CA GLU A 37 -17.21 -0.47 9.44
C GLU A 37 -16.91 -1.62 8.45
N ARG A 38 -15.72 -2.21 8.56
CA ARG A 38 -15.29 -3.34 7.74
C ARG A 38 -15.55 -4.65 8.46
N PRO A 39 -15.85 -5.74 7.72
CA PRO A 39 -15.99 -7.05 8.33
C PRO A 39 -14.68 -7.52 8.95
N VAL A 40 -14.78 -8.34 10.00
CA VAL A 40 -13.60 -8.98 10.61
C VAL A 40 -12.90 -9.84 9.58
N GLY A 41 -11.58 -9.68 9.45
CA GLY A 41 -10.78 -10.39 8.45
C GLY A 41 -10.80 -9.73 7.07
N TYR A 42 -11.40 -8.55 6.93
CA TYR A 42 -11.38 -7.76 5.70
C TYR A 42 -9.99 -7.67 5.08
N SER A 43 -8.98 -7.47 5.91
CA SER A 43 -7.60 -7.34 5.41
C SER A 43 -7.08 -8.60 4.74
N THR A 44 -7.44 -9.78 5.24
CA THR A 44 -7.07 -11.06 4.61
C THR A 44 -7.71 -11.19 3.24
N ASP A 45 -8.96 -10.75 3.09
CA ASP A 45 -9.64 -10.77 1.79
C ASP A 45 -9.05 -9.76 0.81
N GLN A 46 -8.57 -8.60 1.29
CA GLN A 46 -7.82 -7.66 0.45
C GLN A 46 -6.51 -8.26 -0.07
N LEU A 47 -5.82 -9.08 0.73
CA LEU A 47 -4.59 -9.74 0.28
C LEU A 47 -4.84 -10.75 -0.83
N LYS A 48 -5.91 -11.55 -0.73
CA LYS A 48 -6.32 -12.45 -1.82
C LYS A 48 -6.63 -11.68 -3.10
N LYS A 49 -7.30 -10.52 -2.99
CA LYS A 49 -7.56 -9.65 -4.14
C LYS A 49 -6.25 -9.13 -4.75
N LEU A 50 -5.30 -8.74 -3.92
CA LEU A 50 -3.99 -8.26 -4.36
C LEU A 50 -3.20 -9.33 -5.15
N GLU A 51 -3.25 -10.59 -4.71
CA GLU A 51 -2.65 -11.72 -5.42
C GLU A 51 -3.21 -11.87 -6.85
N SER A 52 -4.52 -11.60 -7.03
CA SER A 52 -5.22 -11.72 -8.31
C SER A 52 -5.04 -10.54 -9.29
N VAL A 53 -4.41 -9.43 -8.89
CA VAL A 53 -4.30 -8.21 -9.72
C VAL A 53 -3.53 -8.46 -11.02
N THR A 54 -4.10 -8.18 -12.18
CA THR A 54 -3.35 -8.31 -13.45
C THR A 54 -2.71 -7.00 -13.88
N LEU A 55 -1.74 -7.08 -14.79
CA LEU A 55 -1.06 -5.90 -15.33
C LEU A 55 -2.05 -5.02 -16.11
N GLU A 56 -2.98 -5.63 -16.83
CA GLU A 56 -4.05 -4.95 -17.57
C GLU A 56 -4.98 -4.19 -16.62
N ALA A 57 -5.45 -4.85 -15.55
CA ALA A 57 -6.32 -4.25 -14.56
C ALA A 57 -5.64 -3.05 -13.87
N MET A 58 -4.36 -3.17 -13.54
CA MET A 58 -3.58 -2.09 -12.93
C MET A 58 -3.40 -0.91 -13.90
N ASN A 59 -3.05 -1.17 -15.16
CA ASN A 59 -2.90 -0.12 -16.17
C ASN A 59 -4.23 0.58 -16.46
N ALA A 60 -5.33 -0.17 -16.54
CA ALA A 60 -6.68 0.39 -16.72
C ALA A 60 -7.10 1.26 -15.53
N PHE A 61 -6.77 0.83 -14.31
CA PHE A 61 -7.00 1.63 -13.10
C PHE A 61 -6.24 2.96 -13.17
N ILE A 62 -4.92 2.92 -13.39
CA ILE A 62 -4.09 4.14 -13.48
C ILE A 62 -4.61 5.09 -14.57
N THR A 63 -4.98 4.55 -15.73
CA THR A 63 -5.44 5.36 -16.87
C THR A 63 -6.79 6.03 -16.62
N SER A 64 -7.68 5.38 -15.86
CA SER A 64 -9.00 5.94 -15.53
C SER A 64 -8.95 7.03 -14.47
N HIS A 65 -7.93 7.03 -13.61
CA HIS A 65 -7.77 7.97 -12.49
C HIS A 65 -6.98 9.20 -12.92
N LYS A 66 -7.64 10.10 -13.67
CA LYS A 66 -7.03 11.33 -14.21
C LYS A 66 -6.50 12.27 -13.13
N GLU A 67 -7.05 12.20 -11.91
CA GLU A 67 -6.60 12.97 -10.76
C GLU A 67 -5.16 12.66 -10.34
N LEU A 68 -4.63 11.48 -10.68
CA LEU A 68 -3.23 11.13 -10.41
C LEU A 68 -2.24 12.07 -11.13
N SER A 69 -2.67 12.77 -12.17
CA SER A 69 -1.87 13.79 -12.86
C SER A 69 -1.78 15.12 -12.10
N LYS A 70 -2.64 15.36 -11.11
CA LYS A 70 -2.69 16.61 -10.33
C LYS A 70 -1.68 16.59 -9.17
N LEU A 71 -0.41 16.48 -9.51
CA LEU A 71 0.68 16.36 -8.55
C LEU A 71 1.04 17.73 -7.96
N THR A 72 1.18 17.79 -6.63
CA THR A 72 1.74 18.94 -5.91
C THR A 72 3.09 18.54 -5.36
N PHE A 73 4.14 19.30 -5.68
CA PHE A 73 5.50 19.03 -5.23
C PHE A 73 5.91 20.04 -4.15
N SER A 74 6.42 19.54 -3.03
CA SER A 74 7.09 20.34 -2.01
C SER A 74 8.52 19.82 -1.88
N ILE A 75 9.50 20.68 -2.15
CA ILE A 75 10.91 20.34 -2.07
C ILE A 75 11.47 21.00 -0.81
N VAL A 76 11.86 20.18 0.16
CA VAL A 76 12.53 20.64 1.37
C VAL A 76 14.02 20.39 1.19
N THR A 77 14.81 21.46 1.09
CA THR A 77 16.27 21.38 1.07
C THR A 77 16.83 21.89 2.39
N HIS A 78 17.83 21.19 2.92
CA HIS A 78 18.64 21.71 4.02
C HIS A 78 19.67 22.68 3.42
N LYS A 79 19.69 23.93 3.89
CA LYS A 79 20.77 24.86 3.56
C LYS A 79 22.02 24.35 4.28
N GLY A 80 22.95 23.75 3.53
CA GLY A 80 24.24 23.33 4.08
C GLY A 80 24.89 24.50 4.80
N ALA A 81 25.45 24.24 5.99
CA ALA A 81 26.19 25.21 6.77
C ALA A 81 27.27 25.83 5.86
N GLY A 82 27.02 27.06 5.42
CA GLY A 82 28.06 27.89 4.83
C GLY A 82 29.04 28.21 5.95
N THR A 83 30.14 27.47 5.99
CA THR A 83 31.37 28.01 6.56
C THR A 83 31.73 29.27 5.77
N PRO A 84 32.09 30.37 6.44
CA PRO A 84 32.47 31.62 5.79
C PRO A 84 33.67 31.45 4.83
#